data_AF-E9S9T1-F1
#
_entry.id   AF-E9S9T1-F1
#
_cell.length_a   1.000
_cell.length_b   1.000
_cell.length_c   1.000
_cell.angle_alpha   90.00
_cell.angle_beta   90.00
_cell.angle_gamma   90.00
#
_symmetry.space_group_name_H-M   'P 1'
#
loop_
_entity.id
_entity.type
_entity.pdbx_description
1 polymer ?
#
loop_
_entity_poly.entity_id
_entity_poly.type
_entity_poly.pdbx_seq_one_letter_code
_entity_poly.pdbx_strand_id
1 'polypeptide(L)'
;MKENEIEIVTCKNGHMYPAHLHKTCPYCIKFEENSAKLMAERNARKQANNRELHINTRWENFKQWLDEGTSGLSFLFSMIGDKLHDLPDRDRWKDPHFWDLYR
;
A
#
# COMPACT_ATOMS: atom_id res chain seq x y z
N MET A 1 -15.82 -13.33 -53.80
CA MET A 1 -16.10 -13.00 -52.39
C MET A 1 -15.38 -11.70 -52.11
N LYS A 2 -16.08 -10.60 -51.83
CA LYS A 2 -15.43 -9.31 -51.58
C LYS A 2 -14.73 -9.40 -50.24
N GLU A 3 -13.40 -9.28 -50.27
CA GLU A 3 -12.58 -9.15 -49.08
C GLU A 3 -13.05 -7.89 -48.34
N ASN A 4 -13.42 -8.02 -47.07
CA ASN A 4 -13.82 -6.90 -46.24
C ASN A 4 -12.59 -6.02 -46.02
N GLU A 5 -12.40 -5.02 -46.88
CA GLU A 5 -11.34 -4.04 -46.77
C GLU A 5 -11.61 -3.20 -45.50
N ILE A 6 -10.90 -3.54 -44.42
CA ILE A 6 -10.99 -2.82 -43.16
C ILE A 6 -10.10 -1.59 -43.28
N GLU A 7 -10.71 -0.42 -43.49
CA GLU A 7 -9.98 0.85 -43.45
C GLU A 7 -9.51 1.14 -42.02
N ILE A 8 -8.19 1.13 -41.83
CA ILE A 8 -7.53 1.51 -40.58
C ILE A 8 -7.09 2.97 -40.69
N VAL A 9 -7.55 3.80 -39.75
CA VAL A 9 -7.24 5.23 -39.69
C VAL A 9 -6.38 5.53 -38.47
N THR A 10 -5.45 6.46 -38.63
CA THR A 10 -4.56 6.93 -37.56
C THR A 10 -5.09 8.26 -37.00
N CYS A 11 -5.25 8.35 -35.68
CA CYS A 11 -5.64 9.60 -35.04
C CYS A 11 -4.47 10.60 -34.93
N LYS A 12 -4.76 11.86 -34.56
CA LYS A 12 -3.73 12.91 -34.34
C LYS A 12 -2.67 12.54 -33.30
N ASN A 13 -3.02 11.66 -32.36
CA ASN A 13 -2.12 11.16 -31.31
C ASN A 13 -1.40 9.86 -31.73
N GLY A 14 -1.52 9.43 -32.99
CA GLY A 14 -0.80 8.27 -33.53
C GLY A 14 -1.47 6.90 -33.29
N HIS A 15 -2.65 6.84 -32.67
CA HIS A 15 -3.36 5.56 -32.48
C HIS A 15 -4.03 5.10 -33.78
N MET A 16 -3.82 3.85 -34.15
CA MET A 16 -4.47 3.20 -35.28
C MET A 16 -5.77 2.53 -34.83
N TYR A 17 -6.86 2.75 -35.54
CA TYR A 17 -8.15 2.13 -35.24
C TYR A 17 -8.99 1.94 -36.51
N PRO A 18 -9.87 0.93 -36.52
CA PRO A 18 -10.77 0.68 -37.65
C PRO A 18 -11.83 1.78 -37.77
N ALA A 19 -11.87 2.48 -38.90
CA ALA A 19 -12.80 3.58 -39.15
C ALA A 19 -14.27 3.12 -39.25
N HIS A 20 -14.50 1.89 -39.69
CA HIS A 20 -15.83 1.32 -39.81
C HIS A 20 -16.51 1.04 -38.45
N LEU A 21 -15.73 0.84 -37.38
CA LEU A 21 -16.25 0.56 -36.04
C LEU A 21 -16.39 1.82 -35.18
N HIS A 22 -15.52 2.80 -35.36
CA HIS A 22 -15.45 3.97 -34.50
C HIS A 22 -15.28 5.25 -35.32
N LYS A 23 -16.19 6.22 -35.13
CA LYS A 23 -16.11 7.55 -35.76
C LYS A 23 -14.98 8.42 -35.21
N THR A 24 -14.52 8.10 -34.00
CA THR A 24 -13.55 8.84 -33.21
C THR A 24 -12.58 7.86 -32.55
N CYS A 25 -11.35 8.30 -32.27
CA CYS A 25 -10.32 7.42 -31.71
C CYS A 25 -10.76 6.84 -30.35
N PRO A 26 -10.99 5.52 -30.23
CA PRO A 26 -11.51 4.91 -29.01
C PRO A 26 -10.50 4.99 -27.86
N TYR A 27 -9.20 5.01 -28.18
CA TYR A 27 -8.13 5.10 -27.20
C TYR A 27 -8.07 6.49 -26.53
N CYS A 28 -8.28 7.56 -27.30
CA CYS A 28 -8.30 8.92 -26.75
C CYS A 28 -9.52 9.13 -25.85
N ILE A 29 -10.69 8.65 -26.26
CA ILE A 29 -11.92 8.72 -25.45
C ILE A 29 -11.73 7.95 -24.14
N LYS A 30 -11.22 6.72 -24.21
CA LYS A 30 -10.97 5.90 -23.02
C LYS A 30 -9.96 6.55 -22.07
N PHE A 31 -8.94 7.22 -22.61
CA PHE A 31 -7.99 7.98 -21.81
C PHE A 31 -8.66 9.16 -21.11
N GLU A 32 -9.46 9.96 -21.82
CA GLU A 32 -10.19 11.09 -21.25
C GLU A 32 -11.14 10.64 -20.13
N GLU A 33 -11.95 9.59 -20.38
CA GLU A 33 -12.85 9.01 -19.39
C GLU A 33 -12.11 8.49 -18.16
N ASN A 34 -11.01 7.77 -18.36
CA ASN A 34 -10.19 7.26 -17.25
C ASN A 34 -9.53 8.39 -16.47
N SER A 35 -9.05 9.42 -17.16
CA SER A 35 -8.43 10.59 -16.51
C SER A 35 -9.44 11.37 -15.67
N ALA A 36 -10.67 11.53 -16.17
CA ALA A 36 -11.76 12.16 -15.45
C ALA A 36 -12.14 11.35 -14.19
N LYS A 37 -12.23 10.02 -14.31
CA LYS A 37 -12.46 9.13 -13.16
C LYS A 37 -11.35 9.21 -12.12
N LEU A 38 -10.08 9.15 -12.54
CA LEU A 38 -8.93 9.27 -11.64
C LEU A 38 -8.88 10.64 -10.94
N MET A 39 -9.21 11.72 -11.65
CA MET A 39 -9.32 13.07 -11.07
C MET A 39 -10.47 13.15 -10.06
N ALA A 40 -11.62 12.57 -10.37
CA ALA A 40 -12.78 12.53 -9.47
C ALA A 40 -12.47 11.73 -8.20
N GLU A 41 -11.85 10.55 -8.31
CA GLU A 41 -11.42 9.75 -7.16
C GLU A 41 -10.38 10.49 -6.31
N ARG A 42 -9.41 11.16 -6.95
CA ARG A 42 -8.42 11.98 -6.24
C ARG A 42 -9.08 13.13 -5.49
N ASN A 43 -10.03 13.81 -6.10
CA ASN A 43 -10.76 14.91 -5.46
C ASN A 43 -11.66 14.41 -4.33
N ALA A 44 -12.33 13.27 -4.51
CA ALA A 44 -13.11 12.62 -3.46
C ALA A 44 -12.23 12.24 -2.25
N ARG A 45 -11.04 11.67 -2.49
CA ARG A 45 -10.06 11.39 -1.41
C ARG A 45 -9.59 12.67 -0.71
N LYS A 46 -9.28 13.74 -1.46
CA LYS A 46 -8.93 15.04 -0.86
C LYS A 46 -10.07 15.59 -0.01
N GLN A 47 -11.31 15.48 -0.47
CA GLN A 47 -12.48 15.95 0.26
C GLN A 47 -12.77 15.10 1.51
N ALA A 48 -12.55 13.78 1.45
CA ALA A 48 -12.60 12.89 2.60
C ALA A 48 -11.54 13.28 3.64
N ASN A 49 -10.28 13.44 3.21
CA ASN A 49 -9.19 13.88 4.11
C ASN A 49 -9.43 15.29 4.68
N ASN A 50 -10.04 16.20 3.92
CA ASN A 50 -10.39 17.53 4.43
C ASN A 50 -11.51 17.50 5.49
N ARG A 51 -12.38 16.48 5.47
CA ARG A 51 -13.35 16.24 6.55
C ARG A 51 -12.68 15.65 7.80
N GLU A 52 -11.62 14.88 7.61
CA GLU A 52 -10.80 14.33 8.71
C GLU A 52 -9.81 15.36 9.28
N LEU A 53 -9.54 16.46 8.58
CA LEU A 53 -8.89 17.65 9.14
C LEU A 53 -9.86 18.46 10.01
N HIS A 54 -10.64 17.79 10.88
CA HIS A 54 -10.99 18.46 12.13
C HIS A 54 -9.68 18.95 12.76
N ILE A 55 -9.68 20.14 13.33
CA ILE A 55 -8.54 20.55 14.16
C ILE A 55 -8.54 19.54 15.31
N ASN A 56 -7.73 18.50 15.20
CA ASN A 56 -7.56 17.51 16.25
C ASN A 56 -7.34 18.29 17.55
N THR A 57 -8.15 17.99 18.54
CA THR A 57 -7.87 18.47 19.88
C THR A 57 -6.48 17.98 20.30
N ARG A 58 -5.82 18.66 21.24
CA ARG A 58 -4.48 18.26 21.71
C ARG A 58 -4.43 16.78 22.12
N TRP A 59 -5.55 16.24 22.60
CA TRP A 59 -5.70 14.84 23.00
C TRP A 59 -5.82 13.86 21.82
N GLU A 60 -6.56 14.20 20.77
CA GLU A 60 -6.67 13.36 19.56
C GLU A 60 -5.32 13.24 18.84
N ASN A 61 -4.55 14.34 18.75
CA ASN A 61 -3.18 14.29 18.23
C ASN A 61 -2.25 13.40 19.08
N PHE A 62 -2.39 13.43 20.41
CA PHE A 62 -1.59 12.58 21.29
C PHE A 62 -1.94 11.10 21.13
N LYS A 63 -3.24 10.78 21.00
CA LYS A 63 -3.69 9.41 20.75
C LYS A 63 -3.20 8.89 19.41
N GLN A 64 -3.29 9.70 18.36
CA GLN A 64 -2.79 9.34 17.03
C GLN A 64 -1.26 9.12 17.03
N TRP A 65 -0.50 9.98 17.71
CA TRP A 65 0.94 9.80 17.89
C TRP A 65 1.28 8.50 18.67
N LEU A 66 0.49 8.16 19.70
CA LEU A 66 0.65 6.90 20.42
C LEU A 66 0.30 5.68 19.56
N ASP A 67 -0.77 5.73 18.78
CA ASP A 67 -1.16 4.60 17.91
C ASP A 67 -0.11 4.36 16.82
N GLU A 68 0.47 5.42 16.24
CA GLU A 68 1.59 5.30 15.30
C GLU A 68 2.86 4.76 15.99
N GLY A 69 3.18 5.23 17.19
CA GLY A 69 4.35 4.78 17.94
C GLY A 69 4.25 3.36 18.49
N THR A 70 3.06 2.91 18.90
CA THR A 70 2.83 1.56 19.44
C THR A 70 2.88 0.48 18.37
N SER A 71 2.46 0.79 17.14
CA SER A 71 2.60 -0.12 16.00
C SER A 71 4.07 -0.44 15.69
N GLY A 72 4.97 0.56 15.80
CA GLY A 72 6.42 0.37 15.65
C GLY A 72 7.09 -0.30 16.85
N LEU A 73 6.65 0.00 18.07
CA LEU A 73 7.17 -0.62 19.30
C LEU A 73 6.78 -2.09 19.42
N SER A 74 5.55 -2.47 19.02
CA SER A 74 5.11 -3.86 19.06
C SER A 74 5.98 -4.75 18.18
N PHE A 75 6.39 -4.27 17.00
CA PHE A 75 7.32 -4.97 16.11
C PHE A 75 8.73 -5.10 16.71
N LEU A 76 9.23 -4.05 17.39
CA LEU A 76 10.52 -4.10 18.07
C LEU A 76 10.51 -5.09 19.25
N PHE A 77 9.44 -5.10 20.05
CA PHE A 77 9.31 -6.04 21.17
C PHE A 77 9.13 -7.49 20.71
N SER A 78 8.40 -7.75 19.61
CA SER A 78 8.31 -9.11 19.07
C SER A 78 9.67 -9.62 18.57
N MET A 79 10.44 -8.77 17.90
CA MET A 79 11.76 -9.12 17.39
C MET A 79 12.78 -9.38 18.53
N ILE A 80 12.69 -8.64 19.63
CA ILE A 80 13.52 -8.88 20.83
C ILE A 80 13.08 -10.16 21.57
N GLY A 81 11.77 -10.41 21.67
CA GLY A 81 11.21 -11.59 22.34
C GLY A 81 11.64 -12.90 21.68
N ASP A 82 11.54 -13.00 20.35
CA ASP A 82 11.96 -14.20 19.60
C ASP A 82 13.45 -14.49 19.78
N LYS A 83 14.29 -13.44 19.76
CA LYS A 83 15.74 -13.54 20.00
C LYS A 83 16.10 -13.98 21.42
N LEU A 84 15.27 -13.67 22.41
CA LEU A 84 15.50 -14.04 23.81
C LEU A 84 15.10 -15.50 24.08
N HIS A 85 14.07 -16.00 23.39
CA HIS A 85 13.57 -17.38 23.52
C HIS A 85 14.50 -18.43 22.87
N ASP A 86 15.32 -18.02 21.90
CA ASP A 86 16.32 -18.87 21.22
C ASP A 86 17.66 -18.96 21.95
N LEU A 87 17.82 -18.28 23.10
CA LEU A 87 19.00 -18.49 23.93
C LEU A 87 18.89 -19.87 24.60
N PRO A 88 19.87 -20.78 24.40
CA PRO A 88 19.88 -22.03 25.14
C PRO A 88 19.91 -21.65 26.62
N ASP A 89 18.91 -22.12 27.36
CA ASP A 89 18.72 -21.90 28.79
C ASP A 89 19.83 -22.65 29.56
N ARG A 90 21.08 -22.19 29.43
CA ARG A 90 22.23 -22.66 30.20
C ARG A 90 22.22 -21.96 31.55
N ASP A 91 21.16 -22.24 32.29
CA ASP A 91 21.07 -21.84 33.68
C ASP A 91 22.06 -22.70 34.48
N ARG A 92 23.31 -22.23 34.61
CA ARG A 92 24.39 -22.93 35.35
C ARG A 92 23.98 -23.29 36.78
N TRP A 93 23.02 -22.58 37.33
CA TRP A 93 22.47 -22.80 38.68
C TRP A 93 21.56 -24.03 38.78
N LYS A 94 21.09 -24.58 37.65
CA LYS A 94 20.31 -25.82 37.59
C LYS A 94 21.14 -27.05 37.28
N ASP A 95 22.44 -26.91 37.04
CA ASP A 95 23.34 -28.04 36.81
C ASP A 95 23.55 -28.81 38.14
N PRO A 96 23.14 -30.08 38.23
CA PRO A 96 23.32 -30.90 39.44
C PRO A 96 24.80 -31.02 39.86
N HIS A 97 25.72 -30.85 38.91
CA HIS A 97 27.16 -30.97 39.12
C HIS A 97 27.86 -29.62 39.36
N PHE A 98 27.12 -28.50 39.42
CA PHE A 98 27.70 -27.17 39.63
C PHE A 98 28.59 -27.10 40.89
N TRP A 99 28.20 -27.80 41.96
CA TRP A 99 28.91 -27.80 43.23
C TRP A 99 30.04 -28.84 43.31
N ASP A 100 30.17 -29.74 42.34
CA ASP A 100 31.23 -30.76 42.31
C ASP A 100 32.61 -30.15 42.04
N LEU A 101 32.68 -28.92 41.51
CA LEU A 101 33.93 -28.18 41.28
C LEU A 101 34.53 -27.59 42.57
N TYR A 102 33.80 -27.59 43.68
CA TYR A 102 34.21 -27.03 44.97
C TYR A 102 34.38 -28.09 46.06
N ARG A 103 34.41 -29.37 45.69
CA ARG A 103 34.69 -30.52 46.57
C ARG A 103 36.08 -31.06 46.29
#